data_AF-A0A1I2D5Z5-F1
#
_entry.id   AF-A0A1I2D5Z5-F1
#
_cell.length_a   1.000
_cell.length_b   1.000
_cell.length_c   1.000
_cell.angle_alpha   90.00
_cell.angle_beta   90.00
_cell.angle_gamma   90.00
#
_symmetry.space_group_name_H-M   'P 1'
#
loop_
_entity.id
_entity.type
_entity.pdbx_description
1 polymer ?
#
loop_
_entity_poly.entity_id
_entity_poly.type
_entity_poly.pdbx_seq_one_letter_code
_entity_poly.pdbx_strand_id
1 'polypeptide(L)'
;MSGSSCCDCVKHKYRDVNSKEYKSMIRRLKLIEGQVRGIEKMVEEDRYCVDILIQVSAIQSALNAFNKELLAQHIHGCVVDDIRNGKDEVVDELVTLVQKLMK
;
A
#
# COMPACT_ATOMS: atom_id res chain seq x y z
N MET A 1 7.81 30.77 26.51
CA MET A 1 8.86 29.97 25.86
C MET A 1 8.20 28.71 25.33
N SER A 2 8.10 28.65 24.02
CA SER A 2 7.47 27.62 23.19
C SER A 2 8.22 26.29 23.31
N GLY A 3 7.59 25.32 23.99
CA GLY A 3 8.01 23.92 23.98
C GLY A 3 7.42 23.23 22.76
N SER A 4 8.26 23.04 21.75
CA SER A 4 7.94 22.40 20.47
C SER A 4 7.32 21.01 20.67
N SER A 5 6.05 20.87 20.24
CA SER A 5 5.35 19.60 20.03
C SER A 5 6.11 18.78 18.99
N CYS A 6 6.77 17.70 19.42
CA CYS A 6 7.38 16.74 18.51
C CYS A 6 7.15 15.33 19.06
N CYS A 7 6.15 14.62 18.53
CA CYS A 7 5.99 13.18 18.74
C CYS A 7 5.19 12.54 17.60
N ASP A 8 5.59 12.79 16.34
CA ASP A 8 5.20 11.94 15.21
C ASP A 8 6.21 10.78 15.11
N CYS A 9 6.07 9.79 16.00
CA CYS A 9 6.88 8.57 15.91
C CYS A 9 6.37 7.71 14.74
N VAL A 10 7.05 7.77 13.59
CA VAL A 10 6.75 6.91 12.43
C VAL A 10 6.97 5.44 12.81
N LYS A 11 5.90 4.62 12.80
CA LYS A 11 6.01 3.17 13.02
C LYS A 11 6.71 2.53 11.81
N HIS A 12 7.95 2.08 11.98
CA HIS A 12 8.68 1.33 10.96
C HIS A 12 8.58 -0.18 11.23
N LYS A 13 8.12 -0.95 10.23
CA LYS A 13 8.18 -2.42 10.25
C LYS A 13 9.46 -2.86 9.53
N TYR A 14 10.33 -3.60 10.23
CA TYR A 14 11.42 -4.31 9.56
C TYR A 14 10.84 -5.41 8.65
N ARG A 15 11.35 -5.51 7.42
CA ARG A 15 10.97 -6.54 6.45
C ARG A 15 12.21 -7.31 6.06
N ASP A 16 12.18 -8.62 6.20
CA ASP A 16 13.22 -9.47 5.64
C ASP A 16 13.17 -9.38 4.10
N VAL A 17 14.22 -8.84 3.50
CA VAL A 17 14.34 -8.68 2.04
C VAL A 17 14.40 -10.01 1.30
N ASN A 18 14.76 -11.09 2.00
CA ASN A 18 14.80 -12.43 1.43
C ASN A 18 13.46 -13.17 1.50
N SER A 19 12.53 -12.68 2.33
CA SER A 19 11.21 -13.26 2.51
C SER A 19 10.41 -13.30 1.21
N LYS A 20 9.55 -14.31 1.11
CA LYS A 20 8.67 -14.49 -0.06
C LYS A 20 7.67 -13.33 -0.16
N GLU A 21 7.21 -12.84 0.98
CA GLU A 21 6.29 -11.72 1.15
C GLU A 21 6.89 -10.42 0.59
N TYR A 22 8.13 -10.09 1.01
CA TYR A 22 8.81 -8.89 0.51
C TYR A 22 9.00 -8.96 -1.01
N LYS A 23 9.51 -10.09 -1.52
CA LYS A 23 9.73 -10.28 -2.95
C LYS A 23 8.43 -10.20 -3.76
N SER A 24 7.34 -10.77 -3.24
CA SER A 24 6.00 -10.69 -3.85
C SER A 24 5.54 -9.24 -3.99
N MET A 25 5.58 -8.46 -2.90
CA MET A 25 5.20 -7.05 -2.89
C MET A 25 6.02 -6.22 -3.89
N ILE A 26 7.35 -6.35 -3.86
CA ILE A 26 8.24 -5.62 -4.77
C ILE A 26 7.96 -6.02 -6.22
N ARG A 27 7.74 -7.30 -6.50
CA ARG A 27 7.39 -7.77 -7.85
C ARG A 27 6.10 -7.12 -8.35
N ARG A 28 5.06 -7.02 -7.51
CA ARG A 28 3.80 -6.36 -7.90
C ARG A 28 4.00 -4.88 -8.19
N LEU A 29 4.75 -4.18 -7.34
CA LEU A 29 5.06 -2.76 -7.56
C LEU A 29 5.81 -2.54 -8.87
N LYS A 30 6.79 -3.39 -9.20
CA LYS A 30 7.51 -3.33 -10.49
C LYS A 30 6.59 -3.56 -11.70
N LEU A 31 5.58 -4.42 -11.57
CA LEU A 31 4.58 -4.63 -12.62
C LEU A 31 3.71 -3.38 -12.80
N ILE A 32 3.24 -2.80 -11.69
CA ILE A 32 2.44 -1.56 -11.69
C ILE A 32 3.24 -0.41 -12.32
N GLU A 33 4.52 -0.26 -11.95
CA GLU A 33 5.43 0.73 -12.56
C GLU A 33 5.54 0.53 -14.08
N GLY A 34 5.66 -0.72 -14.54
CA GLY A 34 5.63 -1.06 -15.97
C GLY A 34 4.34 -0.65 -16.66
N GLN A 35 3.18 -0.84 -16.01
CA GLN A 35 1.89 -0.40 -16.54
C GLN A 35 1.79 1.12 -16.64
N VAL A 36 2.27 1.86 -15.64
CA VAL A 36 2.31 3.34 -15.65
C VAL A 36 3.14 3.84 -16.83
N ARG A 37 4.34 3.30 -17.03
CA ARG A 37 5.17 3.62 -18.21
C ARG A 37 4.48 3.26 -19.53
N GLY A 38 3.71 2.17 -19.53
CA GLY A 38 2.89 1.81 -20.69
C GLY A 38 1.87 2.88 -21.04
N ILE A 39 1.16 3.41 -20.05
CA ILE A 39 0.17 4.49 -20.23
C ILE A 39 0.83 5.77 -20.71
N GLU A 40 1.97 6.16 -20.13
CA GLU A 40 2.76 7.32 -20.56
C GLU A 40 3.03 7.24 -22.07
N LYS A 41 3.56 6.11 -22.54
CA LYS A 41 3.78 5.86 -23.97
C LYS A 41 2.50 5.91 -24.81
N MET A 42 1.39 5.38 -24.31
CA MET A 42 0.10 5.45 -25.02
C MET A 42 -0.37 6.90 -25.23
N VAL A 43 -0.08 7.78 -24.27
CA VAL A 43 -0.40 9.22 -24.37
C VAL A 43 0.54 9.90 -25.37
N GLU A 44 1.84 9.61 -25.33
CA GLU A 44 2.82 10.13 -26.29
C GLU A 44 2.51 9.71 -27.75
N GLU A 45 1.95 8.52 -27.92
CA GLU A 45 1.52 7.96 -29.21
C GLU A 45 0.11 8.43 -29.64
N ASP A 46 -0.52 9.33 -28.90
CA ASP A 46 -1.89 9.84 -29.14
C ASP A 46 -2.92 8.71 -29.34
N ARG A 47 -2.80 7.64 -28.53
CA ARG A 47 -3.71 6.48 -28.61
C ARG A 47 -5.11 6.82 -28.15
N TYR A 48 -6.07 6.03 -28.65
CA TYR A 48 -7.48 6.21 -28.35
C TYR A 48 -7.77 6.21 -26.84
N CYS A 49 -8.49 7.23 -26.38
CA CYS A 49 -8.73 7.48 -24.96
C CYS A 49 -9.34 6.28 -24.22
N VAL A 50 -10.21 5.50 -24.87
CA VAL A 50 -10.84 4.32 -24.25
C VAL A 50 -9.81 3.24 -23.93
N ASP A 51 -8.81 3.03 -24.80
CA ASP A 51 -7.73 2.07 -24.53
C ASP A 51 -6.90 2.51 -23.32
N ILE A 52 -6.60 3.80 -23.23
CA ILE A 52 -5.87 4.38 -22.09
C ILE A 52 -6.67 4.18 -20.80
N LEU A 53 -7.97 4.48 -20.81
CA LEU A 53 -8.85 4.30 -19.65
C LEU A 53 -8.93 2.84 -19.19
N ILE A 54 -8.92 1.87 -20.12
CA ILE A 54 -8.85 0.45 -19.79
C ILE A 54 -7.53 0.13 -19.06
N GLN A 55 -6.40 0.67 -19.52
CA GLN A 55 -5.12 0.46 -18.83
C GLN A 55 -5.08 1.13 -17.45
N VAL A 56 -5.66 2.33 -17.30
CA VAL A 56 -5.80 2.99 -15.98
C VAL A 56 -6.59 2.09 -15.03
N SER A 57 -7.71 1.52 -15.47
CA SER A 57 -8.52 0.59 -14.67
C SER A 57 -7.73 -0.68 -14.29
N ALA A 58 -6.86 -1.18 -15.17
CA ALA A 58 -5.98 -2.30 -14.87
C ALA A 58 -4.97 -1.97 -13.76
N ILE A 59 -4.40 -0.75 -13.77
CA ILE A 59 -3.51 -0.26 -12.70
C ILE A 59 -4.25 -0.14 -11.38
N GLN A 60 -5.45 0.46 -11.38
CA GLN A 60 -6.27 0.57 -10.18
C GLN A 60 -6.55 -0.81 -9.56
N SER A 61 -6.88 -1.79 -10.40
CA SER A 61 -7.09 -3.18 -9.96
C SER A 61 -5.83 -3.82 -9.37
N ALA A 62 -4.67 -3.57 -9.98
CA ALA A 62 -3.38 -4.06 -9.49
C ALA A 62 -2.98 -3.41 -8.14
N LEU A 63 -3.20 -2.09 -7.99
CA LEU A 63 -3.01 -1.36 -6.73
C LEU A 63 -3.93 -1.89 -5.64
N ASN A 64 -5.21 -2.13 -5.95
CA ASN A 64 -6.15 -2.73 -5.00
C ASN A 64 -5.71 -4.13 -4.54
N ALA A 65 -5.19 -4.95 -5.46
CA ALA A 65 -4.63 -6.25 -5.10
C ALA A 65 -3.38 -6.13 -4.20
N PHE A 66 -2.50 -5.17 -4.48
CA PHE A 66 -1.35 -4.88 -3.63
C PHE A 66 -1.75 -4.40 -2.23
N ASN A 67 -2.73 -3.49 -2.14
CA ASN A 67 -3.23 -2.96 -0.87
C ASN A 67 -3.78 -4.07 0.03
N LYS A 68 -4.52 -5.03 -0.54
CA LYS A 68 -5.04 -6.19 0.20
C LYS A 68 -3.92 -7.04 0.80
N GLU A 69 -2.86 -7.30 0.01
CA GLU A 69 -1.69 -8.06 0.50
C GLU A 69 -0.94 -7.31 1.61
N LEU A 70 -0.72 -6.01 1.43
CA LEU A 70 -0.05 -5.16 2.42
C LEU A 70 -0.85 -5.09 3.73
N LEU A 71 -2.18 -4.91 3.65
CA LEU A 71 -3.07 -4.86 4.80
C LEU A 71 -3.07 -6.18 5.56
N ALA A 72 -3.16 -7.32 4.86
CA ALA A 72 -3.07 -8.64 5.48
C ALA A 72 -1.76 -8.83 6.26
N GLN A 73 -0.63 -8.40 5.69
CA GLN A 73 0.67 -8.45 6.37
C GLN A 73 0.77 -7.51 7.57
N HIS A 74 0.06 -6.38 7.55
CA HIS A 74 -0.01 -5.47 8.69
C HIS A 74 -0.81 -6.09 9.83
N ILE A 75 -1.97 -6.67 9.52
CA ILE A 75 -2.83 -7.35 10.50
C ILE A 75 -2.10 -8.53 11.13
N HIS A 76 -1.53 -9.44 10.33
CA HIS A 76 -0.85 -10.64 10.85
C HIS A 76 0.46 -10.36 11.59
N GLY A 77 1.06 -9.18 11.41
CA GLY A 77 2.30 -8.79 12.09
C GLY A 77 2.00 -7.80 13.21
N CYS A 78 2.06 -6.51 12.87
CA CYS A 78 2.01 -5.42 13.84
C CYS A 78 0.75 -5.46 14.72
N VAL A 79 -0.43 -5.67 14.14
CA VAL A 79 -1.70 -5.64 14.91
C VAL A 79 -1.77 -6.82 15.87
N VAL A 80 -1.52 -8.04 15.39
CA VAL A 80 -1.52 -9.25 16.25
C VAL A 80 -0.47 -9.15 17.35
N ASP A 81 0.73 -8.64 17.04
CA ASP A 81 1.79 -8.47 18.02
C ASP A 81 1.43 -7.41 19.07
N ASP A 82 0.85 -6.27 18.68
CA ASP A 82 0.42 -5.23 19.62
C ASP A 82 -0.73 -5.72 20.54
N ILE A 83 -1.73 -6.43 20.00
CA ILE A 83 -2.80 -7.07 20.79
C ILE A 83 -2.21 -8.04 21.82
N ARG A 84 -1.25 -8.89 21.42
CA ARG A 84 -0.58 -9.83 22.34
C ARG A 84 0.20 -9.14 23.46
N ASN A 85 0.64 -7.90 23.21
CA ASN A 85 1.31 -7.06 24.19
C ASN A 85 0.35 -6.18 25.01
N GLY A 86 -0.97 -6.38 24.87
CA GLY A 86 -2.00 -5.63 25.61
C GLY A 86 -2.23 -4.20 25.11
N LYS A 87 -1.82 -3.89 23.88
CA LYS A 87 -2.00 -2.57 23.24
C LYS A 87 -3.22 -2.57 22.33
N ASP A 88 -4.40 -2.66 22.94
CA ASP A 88 -5.66 -2.80 22.21
C ASP A 88 -6.02 -1.57 21.37
N GLU A 89 -5.40 -0.41 21.64
CA GLU A 89 -5.56 0.83 20.85
C GLU A 89 -5.19 0.67 19.37
N VAL A 90 -4.41 -0.37 19.00
CA VAL A 90 -4.07 -0.68 17.61
C VAL A 90 -5.32 -1.05 16.78
N VAL A 91 -6.39 -1.52 17.42
CA VAL A 91 -7.64 -1.89 16.75
C VAL A 91 -8.35 -0.65 16.21
N ASP A 92 -8.39 0.44 16.98
CA ASP A 92 -8.98 1.71 16.56
C ASP A 92 -8.19 2.35 15.40
N GLU A 93 -6.85 2.22 15.43
CA GLU A 93 -5.98 2.62 14.33
C GLU A 93 -6.32 1.83 13.05
N LEU A 94 -6.49 0.50 13.17
CA LEU A 94 -6.85 -0.37 12.05
C LEU A 94 -8.22 -0.01 11.47
N VAL A 95 -9.25 0.21 12.31
CA VAL A 95 -10.58 0.62 11.86
C VAL A 95 -10.51 1.92 11.08
N THR A 96 -9.78 2.91 11.59
CA THR A 96 -9.58 4.20 10.92
C THR A 96 -8.88 4.04 9.57
N LEU A 97 -7.87 3.17 9.48
CA LEU A 97 -7.19 2.87 8.22
C LEU A 97 -8.13 2.23 7.21
N VAL A 98 -8.89 1.20 7.60
CA VAL A 98 -9.82 0.49 6.73
C VAL A 98 -10.90 1.44 6.18
N GLN A 99 -11.45 2.32 7.02
CA GLN A 99 -12.41 3.35 6.58
C GLN A 99 -11.83 4.30 5.52
N LYS A 100 -10.53 4.60 5.57
CA LYS A 100 -9.87 5.43 4.54
C LYS A 100 -9.66 4.66 3.23
N LEU A 101 -9.42 3.35 3.29
CA LEU A 101 -9.18 2.50 2.13
C LEU A 101 -10.46 2.08 1.39
N MET A 102 -11.62 2.20 2.03
CA MET A 102 -12.94 1.88 1.45
C MET A 102 -13.63 3.06 0.75
N LYS A 103 -12.94 4.21 0.63
CA LYS A 103 -13.45 5.38 -0.07
C LYS A 103 -13.27 5.28 -1.58
#